data_AF-A0A1Y2ZY16-F1
#
_entry.id   AF-A0A1Y2ZY16-F1
#
_cell.length_a   1.000
_cell.length_b   1.000
_cell.length_c   1.000
_cell.angle_alpha   90.00
_cell.angle_beta   90.00
_cell.angle_gamma   90.00
#
_symmetry.space_group_name_H-M   'P 1'
#
loop_
_entity.id
_entity.type
_entity.pdbx_description
1 polymer ?
#
loop_
_entity_poly.entity_id
_entity_poly.type
_entity_poly.pdbx_seq_one_letter_code
_entity_poly.pdbx_strand_id
1 'polypeptide(L)'
;MNNFTEVYKKARTVLRNQKFAIDWQDFLQEKCQIRDFLGRHGFSESYERTPEHIRDKIKAAVKAGVTTSGDVIYEAATNKSPSKQLERERAASLKMVKHVYHAQKSGGQDVWVYSPPASDSTWVFDEIAGDITTIKARLAREDDIFSISEKEWMCSALMLSKKISEDTKYKLAGKSVDAATKDMVRKWFLDEDSTDATLNKAITKLHAGFKKIAICCNSNTLVFTDYPDWRKKRDEYYGAAFRGGEGGGFPVIYLEGAFTRLTGNSGKQWLCAETIIHEMSHHEVSTVDHRYDNQGLKPNKAAFPYTKAIVNADSWGYFALDLAGYLSKADSDNTWK
;
A
#
# COMPACT_ATOMS: atom_id res chain seq x y z
N MET A 1 10.29 -7.21 13.27
CA MET A 1 9.68 -7.63 11.98
C MET A 1 10.19 -6.72 10.88
N ASN A 2 10.22 -7.19 9.63
CA ASN A 2 10.85 -6.46 8.52
C ASN A 2 9.84 -5.84 7.54
N ASN A 3 8.61 -6.34 7.49
CA ASN A 3 7.57 -5.85 6.57
C ASN A 3 6.16 -6.15 7.09
N PHE A 4 5.16 -5.58 6.42
CA PHE A 4 3.75 -5.77 6.77
C PHE A 4 3.31 -7.23 6.68
N THR A 5 3.79 -7.99 5.68
CA THR A 5 3.42 -9.40 5.52
C THR A 5 3.81 -10.25 6.74
N GLU A 6 4.95 -9.99 7.38
CA GLU A 6 5.33 -10.64 8.63
C GLU A 6 4.36 -10.31 9.78
N VAL A 7 3.98 -9.03 9.91
CA VAL A 7 2.99 -8.57 10.91
C VAL A 7 1.64 -9.27 10.69
N TYR A 8 1.16 -9.26 9.44
CA TYR A 8 -0.09 -9.91 9.04
C TYR A 8 -0.06 -11.41 9.37
N LYS A 9 1.00 -12.12 8.98
CA LYS A 9 1.16 -13.56 9.23
C LYS A 9 1.20 -13.87 10.73
N LYS A 10 1.86 -13.03 11.54
CA LYS A 10 1.89 -13.19 12.99
C LYS A 10 0.51 -12.97 13.60
N ALA A 11 -0.18 -11.87 13.27
CA ALA A 11 -1.54 -11.59 13.75
C ALA A 11 -2.52 -12.70 13.38
N ARG A 12 -2.48 -13.16 12.11
CA ARG A 12 -3.27 -14.30 11.64
C ARG A 12 -3.00 -15.57 12.45
N THR A 13 -1.75 -15.86 12.75
CA THR A 13 -1.36 -17.04 13.55
C THR A 13 -1.92 -16.95 14.97
N VAL A 14 -1.78 -15.79 15.61
CA VAL A 14 -2.26 -15.56 16.98
C VAL A 14 -3.79 -15.66 17.04
N LEU A 15 -4.51 -14.94 16.16
CA LEU A 15 -5.97 -14.89 16.15
C LEU A 15 -6.63 -16.22 15.76
N ARG A 16 -5.91 -17.08 15.04
CA ARG A 16 -6.37 -18.45 14.74
C ARG A 16 -6.11 -19.43 15.88
N ASN A 17 -4.93 -19.40 16.47
CA ASN A 17 -4.44 -20.51 17.30
C ASN A 17 -4.50 -20.24 18.81
N GLN A 18 -4.58 -18.97 19.23
CA GLN A 18 -4.64 -18.62 20.64
C GLN A 18 -6.07 -18.35 21.10
N LYS A 19 -6.27 -18.40 22.41
CA LYS A 19 -7.55 -18.07 23.05
C LYS A 19 -7.49 -16.69 23.70
N PHE A 20 -8.58 -15.93 23.61
CA PHE A 20 -8.73 -14.62 24.26
C PHE A 20 -9.53 -14.75 25.55
N ALA A 21 -9.77 -13.65 26.27
CA ALA A 21 -10.77 -13.61 27.34
C ALA A 21 -12.11 -14.15 26.81
N ILE A 22 -12.90 -14.84 27.64
CA ILE A 22 -14.05 -15.62 27.17
C ILE A 22 -15.07 -14.76 26.39
N ASP A 23 -15.41 -13.59 26.92
CA ASP A 23 -16.36 -12.65 26.32
C ASP A 23 -15.83 -12.06 24.99
N TRP A 24 -14.52 -11.87 24.89
CA TRP A 24 -13.84 -11.47 23.67
C TRP A 24 -13.71 -12.61 22.67
N GLN A 25 -13.50 -13.83 23.16
CA GLN A 25 -13.32 -15.00 22.33
C GLN A 25 -14.59 -15.30 21.53
N ASP A 26 -15.74 -15.25 22.19
CA ASP A 26 -17.05 -15.50 21.58
C ASP A 26 -17.36 -14.36 20.61
N PHE A 27 -17.17 -13.11 21.02
CA PHE A 27 -17.30 -11.94 20.14
C PHE A 27 -16.44 -12.04 18.86
N LEU A 28 -15.16 -12.38 19.01
CA LEU A 28 -14.22 -12.49 17.89
C LEU A 28 -14.59 -13.62 16.92
N GLN A 29 -15.15 -14.72 17.42
CA GLN A 29 -15.58 -15.86 16.59
C GLN A 29 -16.93 -15.59 15.95
N GLU A 30 -17.94 -15.21 16.71
CA GLU A 30 -19.32 -15.16 16.26
C GLU A 30 -19.65 -13.88 15.49
N LYS A 31 -19.25 -12.72 16.05
CA LYS A 31 -19.58 -11.41 15.49
C LYS A 31 -18.55 -10.93 14.49
N CYS A 32 -17.27 -11.14 14.78
CA CYS A 32 -16.17 -10.68 13.91
C CYS A 32 -15.74 -11.72 12.88
N GLN A 33 -15.98 -13.03 13.10
CA GLN A 33 -15.45 -14.08 12.20
C GLN A 33 -13.95 -13.89 11.91
N ILE A 34 -13.18 -13.54 12.96
CA ILE A 34 -11.83 -12.98 12.84
C ILE A 34 -10.84 -13.87 12.07
N ARG A 35 -11.09 -15.19 12.06
CA ARG A 35 -10.26 -16.19 11.39
C ARG A 35 -10.41 -16.18 9.88
N ASP A 36 -11.56 -15.75 9.40
CA ASP A 36 -11.91 -15.68 7.98
C ASP A 36 -11.67 -14.26 7.44
N PHE A 37 -11.80 -13.24 8.30
CA PHE A 37 -11.29 -11.90 8.02
C PHE A 37 -9.79 -11.90 7.65
N LEU A 38 -8.94 -12.57 8.44
CA LEU A 38 -7.52 -12.75 8.14
C LEU A 38 -7.29 -13.99 7.26
N GLY A 39 -7.67 -13.87 6.00
CA GLY A 39 -7.55 -14.89 4.96
C GLY A 39 -6.12 -15.36 4.69
N ARG A 40 -5.96 -16.30 3.75
CA ARG A 40 -4.63 -16.73 3.31
C ARG A 40 -3.92 -15.67 2.46
N HIS A 41 -4.71 -14.88 1.74
CA HIS A 41 -4.27 -13.95 0.70
C HIS A 41 -4.70 -12.52 1.04
N GLY A 42 -4.61 -12.11 2.30
CA GLY A 42 -5.01 -10.77 2.73
C GLY A 42 -6.38 -10.73 3.40
N PHE A 43 -6.89 -9.52 3.62
CA PHE A 43 -8.16 -9.31 4.31
C PHE A 43 -9.35 -9.75 3.44
N SER A 44 -10.41 -10.23 4.08
CA SER A 44 -11.63 -10.68 3.42
C SER A 44 -12.71 -9.61 3.45
N GLU A 45 -13.11 -9.14 2.27
CA GLU A 45 -14.24 -8.24 2.04
C GLU A 45 -15.53 -8.72 2.71
N SER A 46 -15.84 -10.03 2.67
CA SER A 46 -17.06 -10.58 3.30
C SER A 46 -17.13 -10.35 4.82
N TYR A 47 -16.02 -9.97 5.45
CA TYR A 47 -15.92 -9.65 6.87
C TYR A 47 -15.40 -8.23 7.10
N GLU A 48 -15.71 -7.31 6.19
CA GLU A 48 -15.14 -5.96 6.16
C GLU A 48 -15.37 -5.12 7.41
N ARG A 49 -16.47 -5.38 8.12
CA ARG A 49 -16.82 -4.68 9.35
C ARG A 49 -16.06 -5.19 10.58
N THR A 50 -15.19 -6.19 10.43
CA THR A 50 -14.45 -6.78 11.54
C THR A 50 -13.64 -5.75 12.33
N PRO A 51 -12.82 -4.89 11.70
CA PRO A 51 -12.12 -3.83 12.42
C PRO A 51 -13.06 -2.83 13.10
N GLU A 52 -14.17 -2.47 12.46
CA GLU A 52 -15.19 -1.56 13.00
C GLU A 52 -15.84 -2.14 14.25
N HIS A 53 -16.30 -3.40 14.20
CA HIS A 53 -16.86 -4.09 15.36
C HIS A 53 -15.88 -4.11 16.54
N ILE A 54 -14.59 -4.38 16.30
CA ILE A 54 -13.56 -4.33 17.35
C ILE A 54 -13.44 -2.93 17.93
N ARG A 55 -13.35 -1.89 17.10
CA ARG A 55 -13.33 -0.48 17.55
C ARG A 55 -14.57 -0.14 18.38
N ASP A 56 -15.76 -0.55 17.94
CA ASP A 56 -17.02 -0.28 18.62
C ASP A 56 -17.10 -0.97 19.99
N LYS A 57 -16.69 -2.25 20.09
CA LYS A 57 -16.66 -2.96 21.38
C LYS A 57 -15.69 -2.29 22.35
N ILE A 58 -14.52 -1.84 21.88
CA ILE A 58 -13.55 -1.09 22.71
C ILE A 58 -14.16 0.22 23.16
N LYS A 59 -14.73 1.01 22.24
CA LYS A 59 -15.34 2.31 22.55
C LYS A 59 -16.51 2.18 23.53
N ALA A 60 -17.34 1.14 23.38
CA ALA A 60 -18.44 0.85 24.29
C ALA A 60 -17.95 0.49 25.70
N ALA A 61 -16.90 -0.32 25.81
CA ALA A 61 -16.30 -0.66 27.10
C ALA A 61 -15.67 0.56 27.79
N VAL A 62 -14.94 1.40 27.04
CA VAL A 62 -14.40 2.67 27.56
C VAL A 62 -15.52 3.61 28.01
N LYS A 63 -16.64 3.69 27.28
CA LYS A 63 -17.79 4.50 27.68
C LYS A 63 -18.47 3.99 28.96
N ALA A 64 -18.36 2.69 29.25
CA ALA A 64 -19.00 2.05 30.39
C ALA A 64 -18.23 2.21 31.73
N GLY A 65 -17.00 2.74 31.74
CA GLY A 65 -16.24 2.96 32.98
C GLY A 65 -14.86 3.60 32.80
N VAL A 66 -14.13 3.85 33.90
CA VAL A 66 -12.87 4.65 34.00
C VAL A 66 -11.64 3.92 33.41
N THR A 67 -11.80 3.12 32.35
CA THR A 67 -10.71 2.36 31.72
C THR A 67 -10.34 2.95 30.37
N THR A 68 -9.05 2.88 30.00
CA THR A 68 -8.56 3.35 28.69
C THR A 68 -8.79 2.28 27.62
N SER A 69 -8.71 2.65 26.33
CA SER A 69 -8.76 1.64 25.24
C SER A 69 -7.64 0.60 25.39
N GLY A 70 -6.49 1.00 25.94
CA GLY A 70 -5.38 0.10 26.24
C GLY A 70 -5.67 -0.92 27.33
N ASP A 71 -6.40 -0.52 28.38
CA ASP A 71 -6.88 -1.44 29.42
C ASP A 71 -7.81 -2.49 28.83
N VAL A 72 -8.80 -2.06 28.02
CA VAL A 72 -9.77 -2.96 27.39
C VAL A 72 -9.08 -3.98 26.48
N ILE A 73 -8.13 -3.54 25.64
CA ILE A 73 -7.40 -4.46 24.75
C ILE A 73 -6.53 -5.44 25.55
N TYR A 74 -5.91 -4.97 26.64
CA TYR A 74 -5.06 -5.81 27.48
C TYR A 74 -5.89 -6.86 28.23
N GLU A 75 -7.06 -6.48 28.76
CA GLU A 75 -8.01 -7.39 29.39
C GLU A 75 -8.55 -8.42 28.39
N ALA A 76 -8.90 -8.00 27.17
CA ALA A 76 -9.29 -8.89 26.08
C ALA A 76 -8.24 -9.97 25.77
N ALA A 77 -6.97 -9.61 25.88
CA ALA A 77 -5.84 -10.48 25.64
C ALA A 77 -5.49 -11.39 26.84
N THR A 78 -6.05 -11.13 28.02
CA THR A 78 -5.76 -11.87 29.25
C THR A 78 -6.67 -13.09 29.36
N ASN A 79 -6.09 -14.25 29.61
CA ASN A 79 -6.83 -15.50 29.82
C ASN A 79 -6.16 -16.34 30.92
N LYS A 80 -6.60 -17.58 31.13
CA LYS A 80 -6.02 -18.48 32.15
C LYS A 80 -4.58 -18.93 31.85
N SER A 81 -4.02 -18.60 30.69
CA SER A 81 -2.62 -18.92 30.36
C SER A 81 -1.67 -18.02 31.16
N PRO A 82 -0.65 -18.60 31.83
CA PRO A 82 0.33 -17.80 32.56
C PRO A 82 1.35 -17.10 31.65
N SER A 83 1.37 -17.39 30.34
CA SER A 83 2.39 -16.86 29.43
C SER A 83 2.15 -15.39 29.09
N LYS A 84 2.98 -14.52 29.67
CA LYS A 84 3.01 -13.08 29.37
C LYS A 84 3.40 -12.74 27.94
N GLN A 85 4.22 -13.58 27.30
CA GLN A 85 4.53 -13.41 25.88
C GLN A 85 3.27 -13.60 25.01
N LEU A 86 2.51 -14.66 25.24
CA LEU A 86 1.29 -14.94 24.47
C LEU A 86 0.22 -13.87 24.71
N GLU A 87 0.11 -13.37 25.94
CA GLU A 87 -0.77 -12.23 26.27
C GLU A 87 -0.41 -10.97 25.47
N ARG A 88 0.87 -10.61 25.37
CA ARG A 88 1.33 -9.48 24.54
C ARG A 88 1.02 -9.69 23.06
N GLU A 89 1.27 -10.88 22.53
CA GLU A 89 0.99 -11.19 21.13
C GLU A 89 -0.51 -11.07 20.80
N ARG A 90 -1.39 -11.50 21.72
CA ARG A 90 -2.84 -11.31 21.60
C ARG A 90 -3.23 -9.84 21.59
N ALA A 91 -2.69 -9.05 22.52
CA ALA A 91 -2.96 -7.61 22.59
C ALA A 91 -2.48 -6.88 21.32
N ALA A 92 -1.26 -7.17 20.85
CA ALA A 92 -0.70 -6.63 19.61
C ALA A 92 -1.55 -7.00 18.38
N SER A 93 -2.09 -8.23 18.33
CA SER A 93 -2.95 -8.66 17.23
C SER A 93 -4.28 -7.89 17.20
N LEU A 94 -4.90 -7.67 18.37
CA LEU A 94 -6.12 -6.84 18.46
C LEU A 94 -5.84 -5.38 18.09
N LYS A 95 -4.70 -4.83 18.56
CA LYS A 95 -4.25 -3.49 18.21
C LYS A 95 -4.01 -3.32 16.70
N MET A 96 -3.42 -4.34 16.06
CA MET A 96 -3.24 -4.36 14.61
C MET A 96 -4.58 -4.27 13.88
N VAL A 97 -5.51 -5.19 14.19
CA VAL A 97 -6.82 -5.24 13.52
C VAL A 97 -7.63 -3.98 13.79
N LYS A 98 -7.58 -3.43 15.01
CA LYS A 98 -8.22 -2.16 15.37
C LYS A 98 -7.81 -1.01 14.45
N HIS A 99 -6.58 -1.04 13.95
CA HIS A 99 -5.98 -0.01 13.09
C HIS A 99 -5.98 -0.39 11.61
N VAL A 100 -6.75 -1.41 11.23
CA VAL A 100 -7.08 -1.73 9.84
C VAL A 100 -8.40 -1.06 9.46
N TYR A 101 -8.46 -0.46 8.29
CA TYR A 101 -9.62 0.22 7.77
C TYR A 101 -9.96 -0.35 6.40
N HIS A 102 -11.21 -0.78 6.22
CA HIS A 102 -11.78 -0.96 4.89
C HIS A 102 -12.16 0.44 4.39
N ALA A 103 -11.30 1.04 3.56
CA ALA A 103 -11.41 2.45 3.23
C ALA A 103 -12.44 2.69 2.11
N GLN A 104 -12.44 1.85 1.08
CA GLN A 104 -13.40 1.94 -0.01
C GLN A 104 -13.51 0.63 -0.77
N LYS A 105 -14.71 0.34 -1.28
CA LYS A 105 -14.98 -0.68 -2.29
C LYS A 105 -15.50 -0.04 -3.58
N SER A 106 -15.00 -0.48 -4.73
CA SER A 106 -15.46 -0.04 -6.05
C SER A 106 -15.40 -1.18 -7.06
N GLY A 107 -16.56 -1.78 -7.37
CA GLY A 107 -16.63 -2.98 -8.19
C GLY A 107 -15.84 -4.13 -7.57
N GLY A 108 -14.85 -4.66 -8.29
CA GLY A 108 -13.95 -5.71 -7.79
C GLY A 108 -12.74 -5.20 -6.99
N GLN A 109 -12.55 -3.89 -6.88
CA GLN A 109 -11.46 -3.28 -6.11
C GLN A 109 -11.89 -3.07 -4.66
N ASP A 110 -11.01 -3.44 -3.73
CA ASP A 110 -11.17 -3.26 -2.29
C ASP A 110 -9.85 -2.68 -1.74
N VAL A 111 -9.95 -1.59 -0.98
CA VAL A 111 -8.83 -0.85 -0.43
C VAL A 111 -8.77 -1.01 1.07
N TRP A 112 -7.76 -1.76 1.52
CA TRP A 112 -7.42 -1.87 2.93
C TRP A 112 -6.32 -0.89 3.28
N VAL A 113 -6.48 -0.19 4.40
CA VAL A 113 -5.43 0.68 4.96
C VAL A 113 -5.08 0.20 6.34
N TYR A 114 -3.84 -0.22 6.56
CA TYR A 114 -3.29 -0.38 7.91
C TYR A 114 -2.63 0.92 8.34
N SER A 115 -3.23 1.59 9.31
CA SER A 115 -2.85 2.92 9.80
C SER A 115 -2.51 2.83 11.29
N PRO A 116 -1.32 2.32 11.67
CA PRO A 116 -0.90 2.28 13.07
C PRO A 116 -0.79 3.69 13.67
N PRO A 117 -0.64 3.82 15.00
CA PRO A 117 -0.38 5.10 15.63
C PRO A 117 0.87 5.78 15.07
N ALA A 118 0.78 7.07 14.77
CA ALA A 118 1.87 7.94 14.34
C ALA A 118 2.99 8.01 15.37
N SER A 119 2.65 7.90 16.66
CA SER A 119 3.60 7.86 17.77
C SER A 119 4.34 6.53 17.93
N ASP A 120 3.95 5.48 17.21
CA ASP A 120 4.68 4.21 17.24
C ASP A 120 5.98 4.33 16.42
N SER A 121 7.05 3.73 16.92
CA SER A 121 8.39 3.81 16.32
C SER A 121 8.74 2.60 15.46
N THR A 122 7.99 1.50 15.61
CA THR A 122 8.23 0.23 14.93
C THR A 122 6.91 -0.50 14.66
N TRP A 123 6.98 -1.76 14.24
CA TRP A 123 5.85 -2.64 14.02
C TRP A 123 5.13 -2.97 15.34
N VAL A 124 3.81 -3.13 15.29
CA VAL A 124 2.95 -3.32 16.48
C VAL A 124 3.40 -4.44 17.43
N PHE A 125 3.91 -5.57 16.94
CA PHE A 125 4.39 -6.65 17.82
C PHE A 125 5.70 -6.31 18.54
N ASP A 126 6.53 -5.46 17.94
CA ASP A 126 7.78 -4.97 18.53
C ASP A 126 7.49 -3.76 19.44
N GLU A 127 6.48 -2.96 19.10
CA GLU A 127 6.02 -1.80 19.86
C GLU A 127 5.28 -2.23 21.14
N ILE A 128 4.50 -3.32 21.16
CA ILE A 128 3.81 -3.78 22.38
C ILE A 128 4.75 -4.61 23.27
N ALA A 129 5.63 -3.90 24.00
CA ALA A 129 6.64 -4.46 24.90
C ALA A 129 6.80 -3.63 26.19
N GLY A 130 7.52 -4.17 27.17
CA GLY A 130 7.78 -3.54 28.47
C GLY A 130 6.92 -4.10 29.60
N ASP A 131 6.79 -3.33 30.68
CA ASP A 131 5.88 -3.62 31.79
C ASP A 131 4.40 -3.39 31.41
N ILE A 132 3.49 -3.83 32.28
CA ILE A 132 2.04 -3.79 32.01
C ILE A 132 1.56 -2.35 31.79
N THR A 133 2.06 -1.39 32.59
CA THR A 133 1.71 0.03 32.47
C THR A 133 2.11 0.58 31.10
N THR A 134 3.33 0.28 30.67
CA THR A 134 3.85 0.68 29.36
C THR A 134 3.07 0.05 28.22
N ILE A 135 2.78 -1.26 28.31
CA ILE A 135 1.98 -1.99 27.33
C ILE A 135 0.60 -1.34 27.18
N LYS A 136 -0.11 -1.12 28.29
CA LYS A 136 -1.44 -0.49 28.28
C LYS A 136 -1.38 0.93 27.68
N ALA A 137 -0.38 1.73 28.04
CA ALA A 137 -0.20 3.06 27.46
C ALA A 137 0.00 3.02 25.94
N ARG A 138 0.79 2.08 25.41
CA ARG A 138 0.99 1.91 23.95
C ARG A 138 -0.28 1.39 23.26
N LEU A 139 -0.98 0.45 23.88
CA LEU A 139 -2.28 -0.04 23.40
C LEU A 139 -3.35 1.06 23.37
N ALA A 140 -3.24 2.06 24.24
CA ALA A 140 -4.18 3.19 24.31
C ALA A 140 -3.94 4.28 23.24
N ARG A 141 -2.88 4.21 22.43
CA ARG A 141 -2.60 5.19 21.36
C ARG A 141 -3.63 5.13 20.21
N GLU A 142 -4.24 6.25 19.88
CA GLU A 142 -5.33 6.35 18.89
C GLU A 142 -4.98 7.29 17.72
N ASP A 143 -3.80 7.90 17.75
CA ASP A 143 -3.29 8.88 16.80
C ASP A 143 -2.86 8.20 15.49
N ASP A 144 -3.82 7.74 14.68
CA ASP A 144 -3.55 7.14 13.36
C ASP A 144 -2.55 7.95 12.51
N ILE A 145 -1.61 7.25 11.88
CA ILE A 145 -0.61 7.86 10.99
C ILE A 145 -1.20 8.44 9.70
N PHE A 146 -2.32 7.91 9.23
CA PHE A 146 -3.07 8.45 8.10
C PHE A 146 -4.38 9.05 8.58
N SER A 147 -4.63 10.30 8.22
CA SER A 147 -5.92 10.96 8.40
C SER A 147 -7.02 10.31 7.54
N ILE A 148 -8.28 10.62 7.84
CA ILE A 148 -9.43 10.17 7.03
C ILE A 148 -9.29 10.67 5.59
N SER A 149 -8.92 11.94 5.41
CA SER A 149 -8.73 12.52 4.08
C SER A 149 -7.60 11.86 3.30
N GLU A 150 -6.49 11.49 3.94
CA GLU A 150 -5.43 10.73 3.25
C GLU A 150 -5.90 9.35 2.81
N LYS A 151 -6.71 8.65 3.62
CA LYS A 151 -7.31 7.36 3.25
C LYS A 151 -8.25 7.53 2.04
N GLU A 152 -9.05 8.59 1.98
CA GLU A 152 -9.91 8.93 0.83
C GLU A 152 -9.07 9.24 -0.43
N TRP A 153 -7.95 9.95 -0.26
CA TRP A 153 -7.02 10.25 -1.35
C TRP A 153 -6.33 8.99 -1.87
N MET A 154 -5.94 8.06 -1.00
CA MET A 154 -5.40 6.75 -1.40
C MET A 154 -6.38 6.01 -2.32
N CYS A 155 -7.66 5.97 -1.94
CA CYS A 155 -8.70 5.31 -2.73
C CYS A 155 -8.89 6.02 -4.09
N SER A 156 -8.96 7.34 -4.07
CA SER A 156 -9.12 8.16 -5.28
C SER A 156 -7.93 8.04 -6.23
N ALA A 157 -6.71 8.00 -5.70
CA ALA A 157 -5.49 7.81 -6.47
C ALA A 157 -5.39 6.40 -7.05
N LEU A 158 -5.79 5.37 -6.29
CA LEU A 158 -5.81 3.98 -6.79
C LEU A 158 -6.83 3.80 -7.93
N MET A 159 -8.02 4.40 -7.82
CA MET A 159 -9.00 4.39 -8.92
C MET A 159 -8.44 5.03 -10.18
N LEU A 160 -7.75 6.18 -10.03
CA LEU A 160 -7.09 6.86 -11.15
C LEU A 160 -5.96 6.00 -11.75
N SER A 161 -5.14 5.39 -10.89
CA SER A 161 -4.05 4.49 -11.29
C SER A 161 -4.56 3.29 -12.09
N LYS A 162 -5.66 2.68 -11.64
CA LYS A 162 -6.35 1.60 -12.36
C LYS A 162 -6.79 2.08 -13.74
N LYS A 163 -7.47 3.23 -13.83
CA LYS A 163 -7.94 3.79 -15.11
C LYS A 163 -6.78 4.00 -16.08
N ILE A 164 -5.70 4.65 -15.64
CA ILE A 164 -4.52 4.94 -16.45
C ILE A 164 -3.84 3.64 -16.90
N SER A 165 -3.71 2.66 -16.00
CA SER A 165 -3.08 1.37 -16.31
C SER A 165 -3.90 0.55 -17.31
N GLU A 166 -5.24 0.57 -17.18
CA GLU A 166 -6.17 -0.06 -18.13
C GLU A 166 -6.09 0.59 -19.52
N ASP A 167 -6.09 1.92 -19.60
CA ASP A 167 -5.95 2.67 -20.86
C ASP A 167 -4.58 2.41 -21.52
N THR A 168 -3.50 2.44 -20.73
CA THR A 168 -2.15 2.14 -21.21
C THR A 168 -2.05 0.71 -21.75
N LYS A 169 -2.60 -0.26 -21.01
CA LYS A 169 -2.71 -1.65 -21.46
C LYS A 169 -3.45 -1.75 -22.80
N TYR A 170 -4.57 -1.05 -22.94
CA TYR A 170 -5.38 -1.07 -24.17
C TYR A 170 -4.63 -0.46 -25.36
N LYS A 171 -4.02 0.72 -25.18
CA LYS A 171 -3.25 1.41 -26.24
C LYS A 171 -2.03 0.61 -26.72
N LEU A 172 -1.43 -0.18 -25.83
CA LEU A 172 -0.31 -1.07 -26.16
C LEU A 172 -0.75 -2.44 -26.72
N ALA A 173 -2.06 -2.71 -26.81
CA ALA A 173 -2.58 -3.99 -27.27
C ALA A 173 -2.61 -4.11 -28.80
N GLY A 174 -2.45 -5.34 -29.29
CA GLY A 174 -2.60 -5.68 -30.70
C GLY A 174 -1.33 -5.57 -31.54
N LYS A 175 -1.46 -5.91 -32.83
CA LYS A 175 -0.34 -5.92 -33.79
C LYS A 175 -0.08 -4.55 -34.44
N SER A 176 -1.01 -3.62 -34.31
CA SER A 176 -0.98 -2.31 -34.98
C SER A 176 -1.17 -1.18 -33.98
N VAL A 177 -0.29 -1.12 -32.97
CA VAL A 177 -0.19 0.04 -32.07
C VAL A 177 0.01 1.30 -32.92
N ASP A 178 -0.79 2.33 -32.64
CA ASP A 178 -0.82 3.57 -33.42
C ASP A 178 0.51 4.35 -33.33
N ALA A 179 0.69 5.30 -34.25
CA ALA A 179 1.92 6.08 -34.33
C ALA A 179 2.15 6.93 -33.08
N ALA A 180 1.11 7.55 -32.53
CA ALA A 180 1.21 8.40 -31.33
C ALA A 180 1.69 7.61 -30.10
N THR A 181 1.17 6.40 -29.91
CA THR A 181 1.58 5.51 -28.82
C THR A 181 3.01 5.01 -29.03
N LYS A 182 3.40 4.68 -30.26
CA LYS A 182 4.79 4.33 -30.59
C LYS A 182 5.74 5.47 -30.29
N ASP A 183 5.37 6.70 -30.64
CA ASP A 183 6.18 7.89 -30.38
C ASP A 183 6.29 8.18 -28.88
N MET A 184 5.24 7.89 -28.11
CA MET A 184 5.28 7.96 -26.65
C MET A 184 6.24 6.92 -26.05
N VAL A 185 6.21 5.68 -26.55
CA VAL A 185 7.17 4.64 -26.12
C VAL A 185 8.60 5.03 -26.52
N ARG A 186 8.81 5.58 -27.72
CA ARG A 186 10.11 6.09 -28.15
C ARG A 186 10.59 7.19 -27.22
N LYS A 187 9.74 8.18 -26.93
CA LYS A 187 10.02 9.28 -26.01
C LYS A 187 10.56 8.70 -24.70
N TRP A 188 9.76 7.95 -23.96
CA TRP A 188 10.06 7.57 -22.56
C TRP A 188 11.10 6.47 -22.38
N PHE A 189 11.40 5.66 -23.40
CA PHE A 189 12.25 4.48 -23.21
C PHE A 189 13.42 4.34 -24.18
N LEU A 190 13.34 4.87 -25.41
CA LEU A 190 14.36 4.59 -26.43
C LEU A 190 15.42 5.68 -26.46
N ASP A 191 16.67 5.25 -26.59
CA ASP A 191 17.85 6.09 -26.78
C ASP A 191 18.29 6.13 -28.26
N GLU A 192 19.41 6.79 -28.54
CA GLU A 192 19.93 7.01 -29.89
C GLU A 192 20.32 5.72 -30.62
N ASP A 193 20.62 4.64 -29.90
CA ASP A 193 21.04 3.35 -30.45
C ASP A 193 19.85 2.39 -30.64
N SER A 194 18.64 2.81 -30.25
CA SER A 194 17.45 1.99 -30.30
C SER A 194 16.88 1.85 -31.72
N THR A 195 16.47 0.62 -32.06
CA THR A 195 15.91 0.28 -33.37
C THR A 195 14.40 0.05 -33.28
N ASP A 196 13.71 -0.11 -34.42
CA ASP A 196 12.31 -0.56 -34.44
C ASP A 196 12.12 -1.94 -33.79
N ALA A 197 13.15 -2.80 -33.82
CA ALA A 197 13.11 -4.06 -33.09
C ALA A 197 13.13 -3.83 -31.57
N THR A 198 13.90 -2.85 -31.09
CA THR A 198 13.89 -2.41 -29.67
C THR A 198 12.53 -1.85 -29.28
N LEU A 199 11.92 -1.03 -30.14
CA LEU A 199 10.58 -0.48 -29.92
C LEU A 199 9.53 -1.59 -29.74
N ASN A 200 9.51 -2.58 -30.65
CA ASN A 200 8.55 -3.68 -30.57
C ASN A 200 8.74 -4.54 -29.30
N LYS A 201 9.98 -4.74 -28.85
CA LYS A 201 10.29 -5.39 -27.57
C LYS A 201 9.79 -4.56 -26.38
N ALA A 202 10.00 -3.24 -26.42
CA ALA A 202 9.52 -2.32 -25.39
C ALA A 202 7.99 -2.37 -25.27
N ILE A 203 7.27 -2.23 -26.39
CA ILE A 203 5.80 -2.31 -26.43
C ILE A 203 5.31 -3.64 -25.84
N THR A 204 5.91 -4.76 -26.24
CA THR A 204 5.54 -6.09 -25.74
C THR A 204 5.74 -6.19 -24.22
N LYS A 205 6.88 -5.70 -23.73
CA LYS A 205 7.21 -5.70 -22.30
C LYS A 205 6.27 -4.81 -21.49
N LEU A 206 6.01 -3.60 -21.97
CA LEU A 206 5.11 -2.64 -21.32
C LEU A 206 3.68 -3.18 -21.30
N HIS A 207 3.16 -3.72 -22.41
CA HIS A 207 1.83 -4.31 -22.46
C HIS A 207 1.67 -5.46 -21.46
N ALA A 208 2.66 -6.37 -21.40
CA ALA A 208 2.65 -7.47 -20.44
C ALA A 208 2.71 -6.97 -18.98
N GLY A 209 3.46 -5.89 -18.72
CA GLY A 209 3.54 -5.30 -17.39
C GLY A 209 2.29 -4.54 -16.97
N PHE A 210 1.74 -3.69 -17.83
CA PHE A 210 0.50 -2.95 -17.54
C PHE A 210 -0.71 -3.87 -17.41
N LYS A 211 -0.71 -5.07 -18.02
CA LYS A 211 -1.68 -6.13 -17.67
C LYS A 211 -1.64 -6.49 -16.19
N LYS A 212 -0.45 -6.74 -15.65
CA LYS A 212 -0.28 -7.10 -14.24
C LYS A 212 -0.59 -5.92 -13.32
N ILE A 213 -0.07 -4.74 -13.63
CA ILE A 213 -0.31 -3.51 -12.84
C ILE A 213 -1.82 -3.22 -12.79
N ALA A 214 -2.53 -3.28 -13.92
CA ALA A 214 -3.96 -3.01 -13.94
C ALA A 214 -4.77 -4.05 -13.14
N ILE A 215 -4.39 -5.34 -13.19
CA ILE A 215 -4.97 -6.39 -12.34
C ILE A 215 -4.73 -6.09 -10.86
N CYS A 216 -3.49 -5.74 -10.51
CA CYS A 216 -3.10 -5.46 -9.13
C CYS A 216 -3.80 -4.22 -8.57
N CYS A 217 -3.90 -3.14 -9.36
CA CYS A 217 -4.69 -1.97 -9.03
C CYS A 217 -6.18 -2.30 -8.85
N ASN A 218 -6.69 -3.36 -9.50
CA ASN A 218 -8.07 -3.84 -9.34
C ASN A 218 -8.19 -4.98 -8.30
N SER A 219 -7.16 -5.22 -7.50
CA SER A 219 -7.18 -6.26 -6.46
C SER A 219 -8.24 -5.96 -5.39
N ASN A 220 -8.81 -7.02 -4.82
CA ASN A 220 -9.69 -6.97 -3.66
C ASN A 220 -8.96 -7.24 -2.33
N THR A 221 -7.62 -7.31 -2.36
CA THR A 221 -6.80 -7.67 -1.19
C THR A 221 -5.63 -6.70 -0.99
N LEU A 222 -5.61 -5.60 -1.74
CA LEU A 222 -4.55 -4.60 -1.67
C LEU A 222 -4.51 -3.92 -0.31
N VAL A 223 -3.31 -3.77 0.24
CA VAL A 223 -3.08 -3.04 1.49
C VAL A 223 -2.18 -1.84 1.24
N PHE A 224 -2.66 -0.67 1.63
CA PHE A 224 -1.82 0.50 1.87
C PHE A 224 -1.41 0.56 3.34
N THR A 225 -0.14 0.91 3.59
CA THR A 225 0.35 1.14 4.94
C THR A 225 1.58 2.05 4.93
N ASP A 226 2.18 2.30 6.09
CA ASP A 226 3.42 3.04 6.25
C ASP A 226 4.62 2.12 6.45
N TYR A 227 5.82 2.63 6.20
CA TYR A 227 7.06 1.95 6.55
C TYR A 227 7.63 2.57 7.85
N PRO A 228 7.74 1.80 8.96
CA PRO A 228 8.09 2.38 10.27
C PRO A 228 9.39 3.19 10.29
N ASP A 229 10.41 2.76 9.54
CA ASP A 229 11.71 3.45 9.47
C ASP A 229 11.61 4.85 8.84
N TRP A 230 10.54 5.12 8.09
CA TRP A 230 10.31 6.38 7.36
C TRP A 230 9.39 7.34 8.09
N ARG A 231 8.75 6.93 9.19
CA ARG A 231 7.79 7.76 9.95
C ARG A 231 8.32 9.13 10.38
N LYS A 232 9.61 9.24 10.68
CA LYS A 232 10.23 10.52 11.08
C LYS A 232 10.52 11.46 9.90
N LYS A 233 10.44 10.94 8.68
CA LYS A 233 10.82 11.58 7.42
C LYS A 233 9.76 11.34 6.36
N ARG A 234 8.48 11.22 6.74
CA ARG A 234 7.42 10.87 5.78
C ARG A 234 7.32 11.92 4.68
N ASP A 235 7.67 13.17 4.96
CA ASP A 235 7.72 14.26 3.99
C ASP A 235 8.88 14.16 2.99
N GLU A 236 9.91 13.34 3.27
CA GLU A 236 11.04 13.08 2.37
C GLU A 236 10.78 11.89 1.41
N TYR A 237 9.90 10.96 1.78
CA TYR A 237 9.61 9.74 1.01
C TYR A 237 8.19 9.77 0.45
N TYR A 238 7.95 9.14 -0.70
CA TYR A 238 6.62 9.15 -1.33
C TYR A 238 5.91 7.81 -1.20
N GLY A 239 6.54 6.75 -1.69
CA GLY A 239 6.05 5.40 -1.57
C GLY A 239 7.18 4.37 -1.63
N ALA A 240 6.82 3.12 -1.42
CA ALA A 240 7.64 1.97 -1.73
C ALA A 240 6.80 0.71 -1.95
N ALA A 241 7.36 -0.21 -2.72
CA ALA A 241 6.97 -1.61 -2.72
C ALA A 241 8.21 -2.50 -2.79
N PHE A 242 8.12 -3.68 -2.16
CA PHE A 242 9.14 -4.71 -2.35
C PHE A 242 9.08 -5.24 -3.79
N ARG A 243 10.24 -5.30 -4.44
CA ARG A 243 10.35 -5.81 -5.81
C ARG A 243 9.91 -7.27 -5.88
N GLY A 244 8.90 -7.56 -6.70
CA GLY A 244 8.29 -8.90 -6.78
C GLY A 244 7.32 -9.24 -5.64
N GLY A 245 7.03 -8.28 -4.76
CA GLY A 245 6.16 -8.43 -3.60
C GLY A 245 6.81 -9.11 -2.39
N GLU A 246 6.09 -9.12 -1.28
CA GLU A 246 6.57 -9.60 0.02
C GLU A 246 6.33 -11.11 0.28
N GLY A 247 5.79 -11.84 -0.70
CA GLY A 247 5.47 -13.27 -0.53
C GLY A 247 4.28 -13.54 0.41
N GLY A 248 3.34 -12.60 0.52
CA GLY A 248 2.08 -12.71 1.26
C GLY A 248 0.90 -13.22 0.42
N GLY A 249 1.01 -13.16 -0.92
CA GLY A 249 -0.07 -13.51 -1.85
C GLY A 249 -1.13 -12.43 -2.03
N PHE A 250 -0.84 -11.21 -1.59
CA PHE A 250 -1.62 -9.99 -1.79
C PHE A 250 -0.67 -8.80 -1.91
N PRO A 251 -1.05 -7.73 -2.62
CA PRO A 251 -0.18 -6.59 -2.83
C PRO A 251 -0.15 -5.65 -1.63
N VAL A 252 1.04 -5.16 -1.31
CA VAL A 252 1.29 -4.18 -0.25
C VAL A 252 2.05 -3.02 -0.87
N ILE A 253 1.56 -1.80 -0.66
CA ILE A 253 2.25 -0.57 -1.00
C ILE A 253 2.42 0.27 0.27
N TYR A 254 3.65 0.69 0.51
CA TYR A 254 3.99 1.67 1.54
C TYR A 254 3.78 3.06 0.97
N LEU A 255 3.00 3.90 1.64
CA LEU A 255 2.76 5.27 1.25
C LEU A 255 3.13 6.19 2.39
N GLU A 256 3.98 7.16 2.10
CA GLU A 256 4.46 8.16 3.05
C GLU A 256 3.91 9.54 2.64
N GLY A 257 4.76 10.45 2.20
CA GLY A 257 4.44 11.82 1.80
C GLY A 257 3.96 11.96 0.36
N ALA A 258 3.58 10.88 -0.32
CA ALA A 258 2.99 11.00 -1.66
C ALA A 258 1.80 11.99 -1.69
N PHE A 259 1.03 12.06 -0.59
CA PHE A 259 -0.10 12.96 -0.43
C PHE A 259 0.26 14.33 0.14
N THR A 260 1.49 14.53 0.65
CA THR A 260 1.97 15.86 1.06
C THR A 260 2.45 16.67 -0.15
N ARG A 261 2.73 16.02 -1.29
CA ARG A 261 3.10 16.66 -2.55
C ARG A 261 1.96 17.37 -3.28
N LEU A 262 0.76 17.58 -2.73
CA LEU A 262 -0.45 18.07 -3.44
C LEU A 262 -0.42 19.53 -3.99
N THR A 263 0.72 20.26 -4.02
CA THR A 263 0.84 21.70 -4.42
C THR A 263 1.22 22.04 -5.91
N GLY A 264 0.31 22.24 -6.88
CA GLY A 264 0.69 22.57 -8.29
C GLY A 264 -0.42 22.55 -9.37
N ASN A 265 -0.05 22.81 -10.64
CA ASN A 265 -0.94 23.39 -11.67
C ASN A 265 -2.00 22.46 -12.32
N SER A 266 -1.87 21.13 -12.26
CA SER A 266 -2.73 20.17 -12.99
C SER A 266 -3.70 19.37 -12.10
N GLY A 267 -3.85 19.74 -10.82
CA GLY A 267 -4.67 18.98 -9.86
C GLY A 267 -3.99 17.66 -9.49
N LYS A 268 -3.16 17.70 -8.45
CA LYS A 268 -2.07 16.74 -8.17
C LYS A 268 -2.44 15.34 -7.71
N GLN A 269 -3.71 14.94 -7.82
CA GLN A 269 -4.11 13.54 -7.64
C GLN A 269 -3.38 12.60 -8.62
N TRP A 270 -2.98 13.11 -9.79
CA TRP A 270 -2.19 12.34 -10.75
C TRP A 270 -0.79 12.00 -10.24
N LEU A 271 -0.17 12.79 -9.35
CA LEU A 271 1.13 12.46 -8.73
C LEU A 271 0.97 11.29 -7.76
N CYS A 272 -0.12 11.24 -7.00
CA CYS A 272 -0.39 10.08 -6.16
C CYS A 272 -0.64 8.82 -7.02
N ALA A 273 -1.30 8.99 -8.18
CA ALA A 273 -1.47 7.90 -9.12
C ALA A 273 -0.15 7.47 -9.80
N GLU A 274 0.73 8.43 -10.09
CA GLU A 274 2.10 8.20 -10.54
C GLU A 274 2.81 7.27 -9.56
N THR A 275 2.85 7.65 -8.28
CA THR A 275 3.51 6.89 -7.23
C THR A 275 2.94 5.48 -7.12
N ILE A 276 1.61 5.31 -7.16
CA ILE A 276 1.02 3.97 -7.12
C ILE A 276 1.44 3.13 -8.33
N ILE A 277 1.48 3.69 -9.55
CA ILE A 277 1.93 2.97 -10.75
C ILE A 277 3.42 2.63 -10.66
N HIS A 278 4.23 3.58 -10.19
CA HIS A 278 5.66 3.39 -9.91
C HIS A 278 5.85 2.20 -8.97
N GLU A 279 5.20 2.21 -7.81
CA GLU A 279 5.34 1.13 -6.81
C GLU A 279 4.79 -0.20 -7.31
N MET A 280 3.67 -0.18 -8.05
CA MET A 280 3.14 -1.39 -8.69
C MET A 280 4.09 -1.94 -9.75
N SER A 281 4.89 -1.10 -10.41
CA SER A 281 5.89 -1.58 -11.34
C SER A 281 7.01 -2.34 -10.62
N HIS A 282 7.43 -1.90 -9.43
CA HIS A 282 8.35 -2.67 -8.58
C HIS A 282 7.73 -4.01 -8.18
N HIS A 283 6.49 -3.96 -7.71
CA HIS A 283 5.77 -5.14 -7.22
C HIS A 283 5.55 -6.19 -8.32
N GLU A 284 4.98 -5.80 -9.47
CA GLU A 284 4.47 -6.74 -10.48
C GLU A 284 5.47 -7.13 -11.57
N VAL A 285 6.44 -6.25 -11.85
CA VAL A 285 7.41 -6.42 -12.94
C VAL A 285 8.85 -6.14 -12.53
N SER A 286 9.11 -5.90 -11.24
CA SER A 286 10.45 -5.82 -10.65
C SER A 286 11.36 -4.76 -11.31
N THR A 287 10.79 -3.61 -11.67
CA THR A 287 11.56 -2.39 -12.02
C THR A 287 12.53 -2.00 -10.90
N VAL A 288 13.41 -1.06 -11.18
CA VAL A 288 14.47 -0.54 -10.31
C VAL A 288 14.44 0.98 -10.37
N ASP A 289 14.82 1.65 -9.29
CA ASP A 289 15.04 3.10 -9.31
C ASP A 289 16.43 3.42 -9.83
N HIS A 290 16.55 3.53 -11.14
CA HIS A 290 17.77 4.00 -11.79
C HIS A 290 17.86 5.52 -11.82
N ARG A 291 16.71 6.20 -11.96
CA ARG A 291 16.63 7.65 -12.10
C ARG A 291 15.27 8.17 -11.69
N TYR A 292 15.26 9.29 -10.97
CA TYR A 292 14.04 9.97 -10.53
C TYR A 292 13.69 11.19 -11.40
N ASP A 293 12.43 11.63 -11.33
CA ASP A 293 11.86 12.82 -11.99
C ASP A 293 12.78 14.06 -11.95
N ASN A 294 13.31 14.37 -10.78
CA ASN A 294 14.17 15.52 -10.50
C ASN A 294 15.56 15.44 -11.17
N GLN A 295 16.01 14.24 -11.53
CA GLN A 295 17.27 13.99 -12.23
C GLN A 295 17.10 14.06 -13.75
N GLY A 296 15.88 14.11 -14.26
CA GLY A 296 15.54 14.06 -15.68
C GLY A 296 15.35 12.63 -16.19
N LEU A 297 14.25 12.35 -16.89
CA LEU A 297 13.88 11.01 -17.33
C LEU A 297 14.14 10.74 -18.81
N LYS A 298 14.78 11.67 -19.54
CA LYS A 298 15.08 11.52 -20.96
C LYS A 298 16.12 10.41 -21.20
N PRO A 299 15.78 9.32 -21.94
CA PRO A 299 16.74 8.32 -22.33
C PRO A 299 17.84 8.91 -23.20
N ASN A 300 19.06 8.46 -22.94
CA ASN A 300 20.24 8.78 -23.73
C ASN A 300 21.29 7.70 -23.49
N LYS A 301 22.05 7.36 -24.54
CA LYS A 301 23.01 6.26 -24.51
C LYS A 301 24.10 6.39 -23.44
N ALA A 302 24.44 7.63 -23.05
CA ALA A 302 25.56 7.91 -22.17
C ALA A 302 25.23 7.67 -20.68
N ALA A 303 24.09 8.17 -20.20
CA ALA A 303 23.74 8.15 -18.78
C ALA A 303 22.55 7.24 -18.47
N PHE A 304 21.54 7.24 -19.35
CA PHE A 304 20.26 6.59 -19.13
C PHE A 304 19.78 5.84 -20.38
N PRO A 305 20.52 4.79 -20.81
CA PRO A 305 20.20 4.05 -22.02
C PRO A 305 18.90 3.25 -21.87
N TYR A 306 18.37 2.73 -22.98
CA TYR A 306 17.16 1.91 -23.05
C TYR A 306 17.16 0.79 -22.01
N THR A 307 18.29 0.12 -21.81
CA THR A 307 18.44 -0.99 -20.85
C THR A 307 18.16 -0.58 -19.41
N LYS A 308 18.37 0.70 -19.05
CA LYS A 308 17.99 1.27 -17.75
C LYS A 308 16.57 1.85 -17.80
N ALA A 309 16.23 2.62 -18.83
CA ALA A 309 14.94 3.29 -18.93
C ALA A 309 13.76 2.30 -18.91
N ILE A 310 13.85 1.18 -19.65
CA ILE A 310 12.75 0.19 -19.74
C ILE A 310 12.54 -0.60 -18.44
N VAL A 311 13.47 -0.53 -17.49
CA VAL A 311 13.34 -1.13 -16.16
C VAL A 311 13.27 -0.08 -15.05
N ASN A 312 13.19 1.21 -15.39
CA ASN A 312 13.10 2.29 -14.41
C ASN A 312 11.65 2.53 -13.98
N ALA A 313 11.35 2.54 -12.69
CA ALA A 313 9.97 2.66 -12.20
C ALA A 313 9.33 4.01 -12.54
N ASP A 314 10.03 5.14 -12.32
CA ASP A 314 9.56 6.48 -12.71
C ASP A 314 9.26 6.57 -14.21
N SER A 315 10.08 5.93 -15.06
CA SER A 315 9.83 5.93 -16.50
C SER A 315 8.51 5.24 -16.86
N TRP A 316 8.08 4.22 -16.10
CA TRP A 316 6.79 3.56 -16.28
C TRP A 316 5.63 4.43 -15.79
N GLY A 317 5.76 5.05 -14.60
CA GLY A 317 4.76 5.95 -14.03
C GLY A 317 4.47 7.13 -14.94
N TYR A 318 5.50 7.88 -15.31
CA TYR A 318 5.38 9.06 -16.17
C TYR A 318 4.95 8.72 -17.61
N PHE A 319 5.44 7.61 -18.19
CA PHE A 319 4.96 7.16 -19.50
C PHE A 319 3.45 6.94 -19.51
N ALA A 320 2.91 6.25 -18.51
CA ALA A 320 1.48 5.94 -18.45
C ALA A 320 0.63 7.21 -18.29
N LEU A 321 1.10 8.16 -17.47
CA LEU A 321 0.44 9.45 -17.26
C LEU A 321 0.46 10.33 -18.49
N ASP A 322 1.60 10.42 -19.18
CA ASP A 322 1.74 11.19 -20.42
C ASP A 322 0.85 10.60 -21.51
N LEU A 323 0.88 9.28 -21.67
CA LEU A 323 0.03 8.57 -22.62
C LEU A 323 -1.47 8.76 -22.34
N ALA A 324 -1.86 8.91 -21.08
CA ALA A 324 -3.22 9.17 -20.65
C ALA A 324 -3.59 10.67 -20.65
N GLY A 325 -2.65 11.57 -20.99
CA GLY A 325 -2.87 13.01 -21.11
C GLY A 325 -2.93 13.77 -19.78
N TYR A 326 -2.36 13.20 -18.70
CA TYR A 326 -2.35 13.84 -17.37
C TYR A 326 -1.15 14.76 -17.13
N LEU A 327 -0.09 14.65 -17.94
CA LEU A 327 1.05 15.56 -17.84
C LEU A 327 0.79 16.83 -18.64
N SER A 328 0.84 17.99 -17.97
CA SER A 328 0.90 19.26 -18.67
C SER A 328 2.24 19.42 -19.39
N LYS A 329 2.33 20.33 -20.37
CA LYS A 329 3.61 20.65 -21.01
C LYS A 329 4.68 21.07 -19.99
N ALA A 330 4.31 21.89 -19.01
CA ALA A 330 5.22 22.34 -17.97
C ALA A 330 5.71 21.18 -17.08
N ASP A 331 4.82 20.25 -16.72
CA ASP A 331 5.20 19.04 -15.97
C ASP A 331 6.17 18.19 -16.80
N SER A 332 5.82 17.90 -18.06
CA SER A 332 6.68 17.15 -18.99
C SER A 332 8.05 17.81 -19.11
N ASP A 333 8.14 19.11 -19.38
CA ASP A 333 9.41 19.83 -19.57
C ASP A 333 10.27 19.81 -18.29
N ASN A 334 9.65 19.82 -17.09
CA ASN A 334 10.38 19.74 -15.83
C ASN A 334 10.99 18.36 -15.57
N THR A 335 10.31 17.29 -15.98
CA THR A 335 10.81 15.90 -15.90
C THR A 335 11.72 15.51 -17.06
N TRP A 336 11.59 16.15 -18.22
CA TRP A 336 12.25 15.73 -19.46
C TRP A 336 13.56 16.46 -19.73
N LYS A 337 14.44 16.47 -18.72
CA LYS A 337 15.75 17.15 -18.76
C LYS A 337 16.87 16.24 -19.26
#